data_AF-A0A4Z0Z8E7-F1
#
_entry.id   AF-A0A4Z0Z8E7-F1
#
_cell.length_a   1.000
_cell.length_b   1.000
_cell.length_c   1.000
_cell.angle_alpha   90.00
_cell.angle_beta   90.00
_cell.angle_gamma   90.00
#
_symmetry.space_group_name_H-M   'P 1'
#
loop_
_entity.id
_entity.type
_entity.pdbx_description
1 polymer ?
#
loop_
_entity_poly.entity_id
_entity_poly.type
_entity_poly.pdbx_seq_one_letter_code
_entity_poly.pdbx_strand_id
1 'polypeptide(L)'
;MRFLHSFVTPLLLAAGAAQAASSWSFDDATVQVNGKKAAGTKEKFSETKQLSQPITISNTESIKILLVAKDGGKGKRPHQAFVVLQDELSGLEAPFPMTVKENGKAVVDIKYTDLPVQLATSSAPLKASVVLASFGSSQGLNKPVFSIAPKVDPNAAPLVYEKPLRYGKREAIHHTFRDDPKNPPKIISAFFVLAVLATVPALLVGWLSLGANVSHIQRALRDAPIAHGVFFGSLIALEGVFYLYYVSWTLFQVLPVISVVGAATFLSGTKALGEVQRRDSPGRGDYDSSQRKMCCGNKNGVDED
;
A
#
# COMPACT_ATOMS: atom_id res chain seq x y z
N MET A 1 19.59 71.00 -59.10
CA MET A 1 19.28 70.84 -57.66
C MET A 1 20.46 70.18 -56.95
N ARG A 2 21.08 70.91 -56.00
CA ARG A 2 21.61 70.49 -54.68
C ARG A 2 22.70 69.39 -54.60
N PHE A 3 23.96 69.78 -54.34
CA PHE A 3 24.73 69.73 -53.05
C PHE A 3 25.36 68.34 -52.75
N LEU A 4 26.68 68.13 -52.95
CA LEU A 4 27.82 68.35 -52.03
C LEU A 4 27.82 67.45 -50.77
N HIS A 5 28.83 66.59 -50.58
CA HIS A 5 29.88 66.70 -49.54
C HIS A 5 30.82 65.47 -49.47
N SER A 6 32.10 65.79 -49.25
CA SER A 6 33.29 64.95 -49.03
C SER A 6 33.43 64.57 -47.55
N PHE A 7 34.05 63.42 -47.20
CA PHE A 7 34.77 63.24 -45.92
C PHE A 7 35.81 62.11 -45.98
N VAL A 8 36.88 62.29 -45.19
CA VAL A 8 38.23 61.69 -45.28
C VAL A 8 38.62 61.11 -43.90
N THR A 9 39.39 59.99 -43.89
CA THR A 9 40.31 59.43 -42.84
C THR A 9 39.79 58.81 -41.51
N PRO A 10 40.60 58.02 -40.73
CA PRO A 10 41.75 57.14 -41.06
C PRO A 10 41.79 55.76 -40.32
N LEU A 11 42.78 54.95 -40.69
CA LEU A 11 43.27 53.68 -40.12
C LEU A 11 44.03 53.87 -38.79
N LEU A 12 43.82 53.00 -37.79
CA LEU A 12 44.59 52.96 -36.53
C LEU A 12 44.97 51.51 -36.17
N LEU A 13 46.26 51.18 -36.29
CA LEU A 13 46.89 49.95 -35.78
C LEU A 13 47.28 50.16 -34.31
N ALA A 14 46.81 49.30 -33.41
CA ALA A 14 47.29 49.24 -32.02
C ALA A 14 48.14 47.96 -31.83
N ALA A 15 49.42 48.15 -31.53
CA ALA A 15 50.34 47.11 -31.08
C ALA A 15 50.08 46.84 -29.58
N GLY A 16 49.45 45.72 -29.27
CA GLY A 16 49.28 45.24 -27.90
C GLY A 16 50.46 44.37 -27.47
N ALA A 17 51.31 44.89 -26.58
CA ALA A 17 52.22 44.06 -25.80
C ALA A 17 51.38 43.16 -24.89
N ALA A 18 51.30 41.87 -25.23
CA ALA A 18 50.68 40.87 -24.39
C ALA A 18 51.48 40.75 -23.10
N GLN A 19 51.03 41.43 -22.04
CA GLN A 19 51.38 41.01 -20.68
C GLN A 19 50.80 39.60 -20.53
N ALA A 20 51.65 38.58 -20.65
CA ALA A 20 51.28 37.22 -20.32
C ALA A 20 50.87 37.21 -18.85
N ALA A 21 49.56 37.20 -18.60
CA ALA A 21 49.03 37.01 -17.26
C ALA A 21 49.62 35.70 -16.73
N SER A 22 50.39 35.77 -15.65
CA SER A 22 50.92 34.59 -14.98
C SER A 22 49.75 33.67 -14.62
N SER A 23 49.76 32.43 -15.09
CA SER A 23 48.78 31.43 -14.67
C SER A 23 49.31 30.62 -13.50
N TRP A 24 48.43 30.24 -12.59
CA TRP A 24 48.74 29.23 -11.59
C TRP A 24 48.87 27.87 -12.26
N SER A 25 49.92 27.14 -11.92
CA SER A 25 50.14 25.76 -12.35
C SER A 25 50.63 24.88 -11.20
N PHE A 26 50.67 23.56 -11.42
CA PHE A 26 51.27 22.64 -10.45
C PHE A 26 52.21 21.63 -11.12
N ASP A 27 53.27 21.28 -10.39
CA ASP A 27 54.25 20.26 -10.78
C ASP A 27 54.46 19.25 -9.64
N ASP A 28 55.09 18.11 -9.97
CA ASP A 28 55.44 17.02 -9.03
C ASP A 28 54.26 16.51 -8.20
N ALA A 29 53.09 16.37 -8.83
CA ALA A 29 51.92 15.93 -8.11
C ALA A 29 51.87 14.40 -7.97
N THR A 30 51.57 13.93 -6.76
CA THR A 30 51.55 12.51 -6.38
C THR A 30 50.30 12.21 -5.56
N VAL A 31 49.53 11.20 -5.97
CA VAL A 31 48.48 10.58 -5.15
C VAL A 31 49.07 9.37 -4.45
N GLN A 32 48.81 9.22 -3.16
CA GLN A 32 49.16 8.04 -2.37
C GLN A 32 47.92 7.54 -1.63
N VAL A 33 47.57 6.27 -1.83
CA VAL A 33 46.50 5.61 -1.05
C VAL A 33 47.14 4.96 0.17
N ASN A 34 46.78 5.39 1.37
CA ASN A 34 47.30 4.83 2.62
C ASN A 34 46.24 3.92 3.26
N GLY A 35 46.50 2.62 3.30
CA GLY A 35 45.64 1.61 3.94
C GLY A 35 46.41 0.74 4.95
N LYS A 36 45.71 0.20 5.95
CA LYS A 36 46.30 -0.66 7.00
C LYS A 36 46.90 -2.00 6.49
N LYS A 37 46.69 -2.39 5.22
CA LYS A 37 47.07 -3.71 4.68
C LYS A 37 47.89 -3.73 3.38
N ALA A 38 48.30 -2.61 2.79
CA ALA A 38 49.20 -2.64 1.64
C ALA A 38 50.00 -1.33 1.52
N ALA A 39 51.27 -1.45 1.13
CA ALA A 39 52.12 -0.32 0.76
C ALA A 39 51.45 0.47 -0.37
N GLY A 40 51.14 1.74 -0.10
CA GLY A 40 50.30 2.57 -0.96
C GLY A 40 50.82 2.71 -2.39
N THR A 41 49.94 2.45 -3.36
CA THR A 41 50.19 2.77 -4.77
C THR A 41 50.44 4.27 -4.88
N LYS A 42 51.64 4.65 -5.32
CA LYS A 42 52.03 6.03 -5.57
C LYS A 42 51.89 6.31 -7.05
N GLU A 43 50.95 7.17 -7.42
CA GLU A 43 50.74 7.55 -8.81
C GLU A 43 51.08 9.02 -9.01
N LYS A 44 52.00 9.29 -9.94
CA LYS A 44 52.40 10.65 -10.31
C LYS A 44 51.50 11.15 -11.43
N PHE A 45 51.07 12.41 -11.32
CA PHE A 45 50.25 13.09 -12.33
C PHE A 45 50.74 14.53 -12.52
N SER A 46 50.37 15.13 -13.65
CA SER A 46 50.74 16.52 -13.99
C SER A 46 49.59 17.21 -14.72
N GLU A 47 49.65 18.53 -14.89
CA GLU A 47 48.59 19.33 -15.55
C GLU A 47 48.13 18.78 -16.90
N THR A 48 49.04 18.19 -17.68
CA THR A 48 48.76 17.69 -19.03
C THR A 48 48.44 16.19 -19.05
N LYS A 49 48.72 15.46 -17.97
CA LYS A 49 48.57 14.00 -17.90
C LYS A 49 47.67 13.61 -16.73
N GLN A 50 46.39 13.47 -17.05
CA GLN A 50 45.38 12.92 -16.14
C GLN A 50 45.59 11.42 -15.92
N LEU A 51 45.21 10.93 -14.74
CA LEU A 51 45.22 9.50 -14.44
C LEU A 51 44.03 8.83 -15.13
N SER A 52 44.31 7.86 -16.00
CA SER A 52 43.30 7.20 -16.85
C SER A 52 42.50 6.11 -16.11
N GLN A 53 42.99 5.62 -14.97
CA GLN A 53 42.30 4.61 -14.16
C GLN A 53 41.79 5.23 -12.84
N PRO A 54 40.55 4.93 -12.44
CA PRO A 54 39.99 5.44 -11.19
C PRO A 54 40.66 4.79 -9.98
N ILE A 55 41.07 5.62 -9.02
CA ILE A 55 41.67 5.16 -7.77
C ILE A 55 40.54 4.70 -6.83
N THR A 56 40.61 3.46 -6.36
CA THR A 56 39.59 2.92 -5.44
C THR A 56 39.99 3.23 -3.98
N ILE A 57 39.02 3.67 -3.16
CA ILE A 57 39.20 3.87 -1.71
C ILE A 57 38.25 2.97 -0.95
N SER A 58 38.75 2.25 0.07
CA SER A 58 37.93 1.49 1.02
C SER A 58 37.68 2.25 2.34
N ASN A 59 36.71 1.80 3.16
CA ASN A 59 36.28 2.46 4.40
C ASN A 59 37.39 2.78 5.43
N THR A 60 38.57 2.16 5.33
CA THR A 60 39.68 2.33 6.29
C THR A 60 40.88 3.06 5.71
N GLU A 61 40.81 3.48 4.45
CA GLU A 61 41.90 4.12 3.71
C GLU A 61 41.79 5.64 3.73
N SER A 62 42.94 6.29 3.57
CA SER A 62 43.03 7.72 3.30
C SER A 62 43.79 7.98 2.01
N ILE A 63 43.40 9.01 1.26
CA ILE A 63 44.14 9.49 0.10
C ILE A 63 44.95 10.70 0.50
N LYS A 64 46.27 10.59 0.34
CA LYS A 64 47.19 11.71 0.50
C LYS A 64 47.60 12.25 -0.87
N ILE A 65 47.34 13.53 -1.10
CA ILE A 65 47.70 14.22 -2.35
C ILE A 65 48.79 15.24 -2.01
N LEU A 66 49.90 15.15 -2.72
CA LEU A 66 51.02 16.08 -2.62
C LEU A 66 51.19 16.75 -3.98
N LEU A 67 51.35 18.08 -4.02
CA LEU A 67 51.64 18.83 -5.24
C LEU A 67 52.47 20.07 -4.93
N VAL A 68 53.14 20.64 -5.94
CA VAL A 68 53.87 21.91 -5.81
C VAL A 68 53.18 22.97 -6.65
N ALA A 69 52.53 23.94 -6.00
CA ALA A 69 51.88 25.07 -6.65
C ALA A 69 52.91 26.10 -7.13
N LYS A 70 52.75 26.56 -8.36
CA LYS A 70 53.62 27.53 -9.03
C LYS A 70 52.80 28.70 -9.58
N ASP A 71 53.36 29.90 -9.49
CA ASP A 71 52.84 31.15 -10.07
C ASP A 71 53.90 31.65 -11.05
N GLY A 72 53.62 31.58 -12.36
CA GLY A 72 54.59 31.96 -13.39
C GLY A 72 55.90 31.15 -13.36
N GLY A 73 55.83 29.86 -12.98
CA GLY A 73 56.97 28.94 -12.95
C GLY A 73 57.76 28.90 -11.63
N LYS A 74 57.51 29.83 -10.69
CA LYS A 74 58.14 29.84 -9.36
C LYS A 74 57.20 29.27 -8.30
N GLY A 75 57.71 28.42 -7.42
CA GLY A 75 56.95 27.87 -6.30
C GLY A 75 56.52 28.99 -5.35
N LYS A 76 55.20 29.15 -5.16
CA LYS A 76 54.63 30.23 -4.35
C LYS A 76 53.40 29.71 -3.60
N ARG A 77 53.14 30.27 -2.42
CA ARG A 77 51.95 29.95 -1.64
C ARG A 77 50.71 30.65 -2.23
N PRO A 78 49.71 29.93 -2.77
CA PRO A 78 48.43 30.50 -3.17
C PRO A 78 47.59 30.88 -1.94
N HIS A 79 46.63 31.78 -2.12
CA HIS A 79 45.67 32.12 -1.06
C HIS A 79 44.56 31.08 -0.94
N GLN A 80 44.20 30.46 -2.07
CA GLN A 80 43.19 29.43 -2.19
C GLN A 80 43.83 28.16 -2.77
N ALA A 81 43.77 27.06 -2.03
CA ALA A 81 44.20 25.74 -2.50
C ALA A 81 43.25 24.67 -1.99
N PHE A 82 42.45 24.11 -2.89
CA PHE A 82 41.48 23.08 -2.57
C PHE A 82 41.57 21.93 -3.57
N VAL A 83 41.32 20.72 -3.07
CA VAL A 83 40.93 19.59 -3.90
C VAL A 83 39.43 19.45 -3.76
N VAL A 84 38.69 19.64 -4.85
CA VAL A 84 37.24 19.53 -4.88
C VAL A 84 36.89 18.15 -5.45
N LEU A 85 36.16 17.36 -4.66
CA LEU A 85 35.59 16.11 -5.12
C LEU A 85 34.16 16.37 -5.58
N GLN A 86 33.85 16.02 -6.82
CA GLN A 86 32.55 16.24 -7.45
C GLN A 86 31.95 14.91 -7.90
N ASP A 87 30.67 14.71 -7.61
CA ASP A 87 29.88 13.68 -8.27
C ASP A 87 29.22 14.27 -9.53
N GLU A 88 29.53 13.73 -10.70
CA GLU A 88 29.03 14.25 -11.98
C GLU A 88 27.51 14.02 -12.15
N LEU A 89 26.93 13.02 -11.49
CA LEU A 89 25.50 12.70 -11.63
C LEU A 89 24.63 13.59 -10.73
N SER A 90 25.04 13.76 -9.47
CA SER A 90 24.28 14.56 -8.51
C SER A 90 24.64 16.04 -8.52
N GLY A 91 25.81 16.39 -9.09
CA GLY A 91 26.37 17.74 -9.05
C GLY A 91 26.84 18.16 -7.66
N LEU A 92 26.90 17.24 -6.69
CA LEU A 92 27.36 17.51 -5.33
C LEU A 92 28.88 17.63 -5.31
N GLU A 93 29.37 18.64 -4.59
CA GLU A 93 30.80 18.94 -4.47
C GLU A 93 31.19 19.02 -2.99
N ALA A 94 32.38 18.50 -2.66
CA ALA A 94 33.00 18.63 -1.35
C ALA A 94 34.42 19.21 -1.50
N PRO A 95 34.68 20.41 -0.97
CA PRO A 95 36.01 21.01 -1.01
C PRO A 95 36.88 20.54 0.17
N PHE A 96 38.09 20.07 -0.13
CA PHE A 96 39.10 19.69 0.87
C PHE A 96 40.28 20.68 0.82
N PRO A 97 40.50 21.48 1.88
CA PRO A 97 41.58 22.46 1.92
C PRO A 97 42.95 21.78 1.95
N MET A 98 43.89 22.31 1.18
CA MET A 98 45.28 21.86 1.20
C MET A 98 46.13 22.69 2.16
N THR A 99 47.02 22.02 2.89
CA THR A 99 48.04 22.70 3.70
C THR A 99 49.24 23.05 2.82
N VAL A 100 49.44 24.34 2.53
CA VAL A 100 50.51 24.82 1.64
C VAL A 100 51.63 25.51 2.42
N LYS A 101 52.88 25.09 2.19
CA LYS A 101 54.09 25.72 2.74
C LYS A 101 54.54 26.91 1.89
N GLU A 102 55.42 27.75 2.43
CA GLU A 102 55.94 28.94 1.72
C GLU A 102 56.63 28.60 0.39
N ASN A 103 57.23 27.41 0.28
CA ASN A 103 57.86 26.89 -0.93
C ASN A 103 56.88 26.37 -2.00
N GLY A 104 55.58 26.55 -1.82
CA GLY A 104 54.53 26.08 -2.73
C GLY A 104 54.18 24.60 -2.59
N LYS A 105 54.82 23.83 -1.69
CA LYS A 105 54.46 22.43 -1.43
C LYS A 105 53.12 22.36 -0.69
N ALA A 106 52.14 21.75 -1.32
CA ALA A 106 50.79 21.56 -0.82
C ALA A 106 50.53 20.09 -0.49
N VAL A 107 49.88 19.83 0.64
CA VAL A 107 49.53 18.48 1.11
C VAL A 107 48.09 18.48 1.58
N VAL A 108 47.32 17.49 1.16
CA VAL A 108 45.99 17.17 1.72
C VAL A 108 45.90 15.68 1.99
N ASP A 109 45.27 15.32 3.10
CA ASP A 109 44.99 13.94 3.49
C ASP A 109 43.48 13.82 3.67
N ILE A 110 42.83 13.07 2.78
CA ILE A 110 41.38 12.89 2.71
C ILE A 110 41.08 11.49 3.22
N LYS A 111 40.49 11.38 4.40
CA LYS A 111 40.05 10.09 4.94
C LYS A 111 38.67 9.73 4.39
N TYR A 112 38.40 8.44 4.25
CA TYR A 112 37.07 7.98 3.87
C TYR A 112 35.98 8.44 4.86
N THR A 113 36.30 8.50 6.16
CA THR A 113 35.37 8.99 7.21
C THR A 113 35.02 10.46 7.11
N ASP A 114 35.85 11.25 6.44
CA ASP A 114 35.68 12.70 6.31
C ASP A 114 34.89 13.05 5.05
N LEU A 115 34.57 12.06 4.20
CA LEU A 115 33.72 12.23 3.04
C LEU A 115 32.26 12.40 3.48
N PRO A 116 31.54 13.39 2.93
CA PRO A 116 30.09 13.47 3.10
C PRO A 116 29.42 12.17 2.67
N VAL A 117 28.41 11.75 3.41
CA VAL A 117 27.71 10.47 3.21
C VAL A 117 27.29 10.29 1.75
N GLN A 118 26.80 11.36 1.10
CA GLN A 118 26.36 11.34 -0.29
C GLN A 118 27.47 10.97 -1.28
N LEU A 119 28.68 11.48 -1.05
CA LEU A 119 29.84 11.16 -1.90
C LEU A 119 30.42 9.79 -1.57
N ALA A 120 30.41 9.40 -0.29
CA ALA A 120 30.87 8.08 0.15
C ALA A 120 29.98 6.93 -0.36
N THR A 121 28.67 7.17 -0.52
CA THR A 121 27.70 6.20 -1.04
C THR A 121 27.47 6.28 -2.55
N SER A 122 28.17 7.17 -3.26
CA SER A 122 27.96 7.32 -4.71
C SER A 122 28.41 6.06 -5.44
N SER A 123 27.59 5.56 -6.36
CA SER A 123 27.91 4.43 -7.22
C SER A 123 28.82 4.81 -8.40
N ALA A 124 28.94 6.11 -8.68
CA ALA A 124 29.74 6.63 -9.78
C ALA A 124 31.12 7.10 -9.28
N PRO A 125 32.18 7.04 -10.13
CA PRO A 125 33.47 7.62 -9.80
C PRO A 125 33.36 9.13 -9.58
N LEU A 126 33.87 9.61 -8.45
CA LEU A 126 33.98 11.02 -8.09
C LEU A 126 35.14 11.68 -8.86
N LYS A 127 34.87 12.82 -9.48
CA LYS A 127 35.87 13.63 -10.18
C LYS A 127 36.64 14.50 -9.19
N ALA A 128 37.96 14.35 -9.13
CA ALA A 128 38.82 15.19 -8.31
C ALA A 128 39.41 16.34 -9.15
N SER A 129 39.09 17.58 -8.77
CA SER A 129 39.58 18.80 -9.41
C SER A 129 40.46 19.59 -8.45
N VAL A 130 41.59 20.08 -8.94
CA VAL A 130 42.49 20.93 -8.16
C VAL A 130 42.17 22.39 -8.48
N VAL A 131 41.92 23.16 -7.43
CA VAL A 131 41.60 24.59 -7.50
C VAL A 131 42.69 25.38 -6.80
N LEU A 132 43.46 26.16 -7.57
CA LEU A 132 44.52 27.04 -7.08
C LEU A 132 44.24 28.48 -7.49
N ALA A 133 44.17 29.40 -6.53
CA ALA A 133 43.98 30.82 -6.83
C ALA A 133 44.66 31.72 -5.78
N SER A 134 44.91 32.98 -6.17
CA SER A 134 45.49 34.00 -5.30
C SER A 134 44.87 35.34 -5.62
N PHE A 135 44.79 36.24 -4.63
CA PHE A 135 44.51 37.64 -4.91
C PHE A 135 45.65 38.22 -5.77
N GLY A 136 45.32 38.86 -6.89
CA GLY A 136 46.29 39.44 -7.83
C GLY A 136 45.87 39.34 -9.30
N SER A 137 46.81 39.62 -10.21
CA SER A 137 46.62 39.57 -11.67
C SER A 137 46.84 38.18 -12.29
N SER A 138 47.18 37.17 -11.48
CA SER A 138 47.41 35.81 -11.97
C SER A 138 46.09 35.07 -12.22
N GLN A 139 45.97 34.34 -13.32
CA GLN A 139 44.78 33.50 -13.57
C GLN A 139 44.74 32.28 -12.66
N GLY A 140 43.59 32.03 -12.02
CA GLY A 140 43.36 30.85 -11.20
C GLY A 140 43.24 29.57 -12.03
N LEU A 141 43.65 28.45 -11.43
CA LEU A 141 43.59 27.13 -12.03
C LEU A 141 42.38 26.38 -11.47
N ASN A 142 41.54 25.85 -12.35
CA ASN A 142 40.54 24.82 -12.03
C ASN A 142 40.64 23.72 -13.09
N LYS A 143 41.22 22.58 -12.73
CA LYS A 143 41.40 21.46 -13.66
C LYS A 143 41.05 20.13 -12.99
N PRO A 144 40.30 19.24 -13.69
CA PRO A 144 40.12 17.87 -13.26
C PRO A 144 41.40 17.09 -13.49
N VAL A 145 41.73 16.24 -12.53
CA VAL A 145 43.05 15.63 -12.46
C VAL A 145 42.97 14.10 -12.44
N PHE A 146 42.08 13.54 -11.62
CA PHE A 146 41.87 12.10 -11.51
C PHE A 146 40.46 11.79 -11.00
N SER A 147 40.08 10.51 -11.04
CA SER A 147 38.79 10.04 -10.54
C SER A 147 38.98 9.08 -9.37
N ILE A 148 38.10 9.17 -8.39
CA ILE A 148 38.08 8.36 -7.17
C ILE A 148 36.81 7.50 -7.17
N ALA A 149 36.94 6.19 -7.07
CA ALA A 149 35.80 5.29 -6.88
C ALA A 149 35.69 4.89 -5.39
N PRO A 150 34.74 5.43 -4.61
CA PRO A 150 34.51 4.96 -3.25
C PRO A 150 33.90 3.56 -3.30
N LYS A 151 34.50 2.60 -2.59
CA LYS A 151 33.99 1.23 -2.47
C LYS A 151 33.50 0.99 -1.05
N VAL A 152 32.18 0.89 -0.91
CA VAL A 152 31.54 0.51 0.35
C VAL A 152 31.84 -0.97 0.62
N ASP A 153 32.39 -1.28 1.79
CA ASP A 153 32.58 -2.65 2.24
C ASP A 153 31.21 -3.29 2.55
N PRO A 154 30.84 -4.42 1.92
CA PRO A 154 29.58 -5.11 2.20
C PRO A 154 29.44 -5.61 3.64
N ASN A 155 30.54 -5.70 4.40
CA ASN A 155 30.54 -6.17 5.78
C ASN A 155 30.46 -5.03 6.82
N ALA A 156 30.51 -3.77 6.38
CA ALA A 156 30.39 -2.60 7.24
C ALA A 156 28.92 -2.19 7.41
N ALA A 157 28.60 -1.54 8.54
CA ALA A 157 27.25 -1.01 8.77
C ALA A 157 26.87 -0.04 7.63
N PRO A 158 25.65 -0.15 7.06
CA PRO A 158 25.24 0.69 5.94
C PRO A 158 25.20 2.16 6.37
N LEU A 159 25.82 3.02 5.57
CA LEU A 159 25.75 4.47 5.76
C LEU A 159 24.30 4.92 5.51
N VAL A 160 23.60 5.32 6.57
CA VAL A 160 22.20 5.75 6.48
C VAL A 160 22.17 7.22 6.05
N TYR A 161 21.78 7.45 4.81
CA TYR A 161 21.48 8.79 4.32
C TYR A 161 19.97 9.05 4.43
N GLU A 162 19.58 9.93 5.35
CA GLU A 162 18.23 10.48 5.36
C GLU A 162 18.16 11.61 4.33
N LYS A 163 17.39 11.38 3.26
CA LYS A 163 17.20 12.37 2.22
C LYS A 163 16.51 13.61 2.82
N PRO A 164 17.05 14.83 2.65
CA PRO A 164 16.41 16.04 3.13
C PRO A 164 14.98 16.15 2.61
N LEU A 165 14.09 16.66 3.46
CA LEU A 165 12.70 16.96 3.13
C LEU A 165 12.65 17.86 1.89
N ARG A 166 12.25 17.28 0.75
CA ARG A 166 12.09 18.01 -0.52
C ARG A 166 10.61 18.13 -0.84
N TYR A 167 10.10 19.36 -0.85
CA TYR A 167 8.73 19.62 -1.26
C TYR A 167 8.55 19.28 -2.73
N GLY A 168 7.57 18.43 -3.03
CA GLY A 168 7.28 17.94 -4.38
C GLY A 168 5.99 17.12 -4.39
N LYS A 169 5.52 16.79 -5.60
CA LYS A 169 4.36 15.91 -5.78
C LYS A 169 4.68 14.53 -5.18
N ARG A 170 3.86 14.09 -4.23
CA ARG A 170 3.94 12.73 -3.66
C ARG A 170 3.27 11.74 -4.61
N GLU A 171 3.69 10.49 -4.53
CA GLU A 171 3.05 9.40 -5.25
C GLU A 171 1.59 9.24 -4.80
N ALA A 172 0.72 8.85 -5.73
CA ALA A 172 -0.68 8.63 -5.44
C ALA A 172 -0.84 7.38 -4.58
N ILE A 173 -1.64 7.46 -3.52
CA ILE A 173 -1.93 6.34 -2.63
C ILE A 173 -3.20 5.64 -3.14
N HIS A 174 -3.08 4.38 -3.52
CA HIS A 174 -4.21 3.54 -3.93
C HIS A 174 -4.62 2.62 -2.78
N HIS A 175 -5.91 2.63 -2.42
CA HIS A 175 -6.45 1.66 -1.47
C HIS A 175 -6.68 0.33 -2.17
N THR A 176 -6.06 -0.73 -1.68
CA THR A 176 -6.30 -2.10 -2.15
C THR A 176 -7.47 -2.69 -1.39
N PHE A 177 -8.58 -2.96 -2.10
CA PHE A 177 -9.72 -3.66 -1.53
C PHE A 177 -9.40 -5.14 -1.29
N ARG A 178 -10.15 -5.75 -0.37
CA ARG A 178 -10.08 -7.19 -0.14
C ARG A 178 -10.68 -7.92 -1.33
N ASP A 179 -10.04 -9.03 -1.73
CA ASP A 179 -10.58 -9.90 -2.77
C ASP A 179 -11.92 -10.53 -2.36
N ASP A 180 -12.82 -10.69 -3.32
CA ASP A 180 -14.11 -11.32 -3.11
C ASP A 180 -13.96 -12.80 -2.71
N PRO A 181 -14.81 -13.32 -1.80
CA PRO A 181 -14.77 -14.72 -1.41
C PRO A 181 -15.14 -15.62 -2.60
N LYS A 182 -14.42 -16.73 -2.75
CA LYS A 182 -14.65 -17.71 -3.82
C LYS A 182 -15.82 -18.64 -3.48
N ASN A 183 -16.86 -18.62 -4.32
CA ASN A 183 -18.02 -19.52 -4.21
C ASN A 183 -17.76 -20.89 -4.86
N PRO A 184 -18.44 -21.97 -4.39
CA PRO A 184 -18.31 -23.31 -4.97
C PRO A 184 -18.97 -23.41 -6.36
N PRO A 185 -18.61 -24.44 -7.17
CA PRO A 185 -19.27 -24.71 -8.45
C PRO A 185 -20.78 -24.96 -8.30
N LYS A 186 -21.57 -24.32 -9.18
CA LYS A 186 -23.05 -24.41 -9.16
C LYS A 186 -23.58 -25.84 -9.28
N ILE A 187 -22.88 -26.70 -10.03
CA ILE A 187 -23.28 -28.10 -10.27
C ILE A 187 -23.31 -28.89 -8.96
N ILE A 188 -22.30 -28.70 -8.10
CA ILE A 188 -22.21 -29.39 -6.80
C ILE A 188 -23.36 -28.93 -5.90
N SER A 189 -23.62 -27.63 -5.85
CA SER A 189 -24.73 -27.07 -5.06
C SER A 189 -26.09 -27.60 -5.55
N ALA A 190 -26.31 -27.66 -6.86
CA ALA A 190 -27.54 -28.17 -7.46
C ALA A 190 -27.77 -29.65 -7.16
N PHE A 191 -26.72 -30.48 -7.18
CA PHE A 191 -26.82 -31.89 -6.81
C PHE A 191 -27.33 -32.09 -5.39
N PHE A 192 -26.78 -31.36 -4.41
CA PHE A 192 -27.23 -31.44 -3.03
C PHE A 192 -28.65 -30.91 -2.82
N VAL A 193 -29.05 -29.86 -3.53
CA VAL A 193 -30.45 -29.39 -3.51
C VAL A 193 -31.40 -30.48 -4.00
N LEU A 194 -31.07 -31.15 -5.11
CA LEU A 194 -31.87 -32.27 -5.63
C LEU A 194 -31.89 -33.46 -4.66
N ALA A 195 -30.76 -33.77 -4.01
CA ALA A 195 -30.68 -34.84 -3.02
C ALA A 195 -31.60 -34.55 -1.81
N VAL A 196 -31.62 -33.31 -1.31
CA VAL A 196 -32.54 -32.89 -0.25
C VAL A 196 -33.99 -32.95 -0.72
N LEU A 197 -34.30 -32.45 -1.92
CA LEU A 197 -35.65 -32.53 -2.49
C LEU A 197 -36.12 -33.97 -2.67
N ALA A 198 -35.22 -34.90 -2.99
CA ALA A 198 -35.52 -36.33 -3.14
C ALA A 198 -35.89 -37.02 -1.81
N THR A 199 -35.56 -36.43 -0.65
CA THR A 199 -35.98 -36.98 0.65
C THR A 199 -37.49 -36.89 0.87
N VAL A 200 -38.17 -35.90 0.28
CA VAL A 200 -39.62 -35.71 0.39
C VAL A 200 -40.40 -36.86 -0.28
N PRO A 201 -40.20 -37.21 -1.56
CA PRO A 201 -40.88 -38.35 -2.16
C PRO A 201 -40.46 -39.67 -1.50
N ALA A 202 -39.22 -39.81 -1.06
CA ALA A 202 -38.78 -41.00 -0.31
C ALA A 202 -39.59 -41.18 0.99
N LEU A 203 -39.84 -40.09 1.72
CA LEU A 203 -40.69 -40.09 2.92
C LEU A 203 -42.14 -40.44 2.59
N LEU A 204 -42.71 -39.87 1.51
CA LEU A 204 -44.07 -40.19 1.07
C LEU A 204 -44.22 -41.67 0.69
N VAL A 205 -43.26 -42.23 -0.06
CA VAL A 205 -43.23 -43.66 -0.39
C VAL A 205 -43.11 -44.51 0.87
N GLY A 206 -42.27 -44.10 1.82
CA GLY A 206 -42.14 -44.76 3.12
C GLY A 206 -43.46 -44.82 3.89
N TRP A 207 -44.20 -43.71 3.98
CA TRP A 207 -45.53 -43.68 4.60
C TRP A 207 -46.54 -44.57 3.90
N LEU A 208 -46.57 -44.58 2.56
CA LEU A 208 -47.45 -45.47 1.81
C LEU A 208 -47.11 -46.95 2.03
N SER A 209 -45.81 -47.29 2.07
CA SER A 209 -45.35 -48.65 2.35
C SER A 209 -45.67 -49.13 3.76
N LEU A 210 -45.74 -48.21 4.73
CA LEU A 210 -46.10 -48.50 6.13
C LEU A 210 -47.61 -48.50 6.39
N GLY A 211 -48.43 -48.24 5.35
CA GLY A 211 -49.88 -48.26 5.46
C GLY A 211 -50.49 -46.99 6.08
N ALA A 212 -49.92 -45.82 5.80
CA ALA A 212 -50.51 -44.54 6.22
C ALA A 212 -51.98 -44.42 5.77
N ASN A 213 -52.87 -44.15 6.71
CA ASN A 213 -54.31 -44.16 6.50
C ASN A 213 -54.91 -42.75 6.63
N VAL A 214 -55.70 -42.34 5.65
CA VAL A 214 -56.40 -41.04 5.59
C VAL A 214 -57.92 -41.16 5.75
N SER A 215 -58.44 -42.37 6.06
CA SER A 215 -59.88 -42.67 6.17
C SER A 215 -60.63 -41.79 7.18
N HIS A 216 -59.93 -41.28 8.21
CA HIS A 216 -60.53 -40.45 9.26
C HIS A 216 -60.72 -38.99 8.85
N ILE A 217 -60.13 -38.53 7.74
CA ILE A 217 -60.27 -37.14 7.26
C ILE A 217 -61.71 -36.85 6.87
N GLN A 218 -62.36 -37.75 6.12
CA GLN A 218 -63.75 -37.56 5.70
C GLN A 218 -64.72 -37.58 6.88
N ARG A 219 -64.41 -38.34 7.94
CA ARG A 219 -65.18 -38.35 9.18
C ARG A 219 -64.99 -37.04 9.98
N ALA A 220 -63.75 -36.58 10.11
CA ALA A 220 -63.40 -35.30 10.75
C ALA A 220 -64.08 -34.10 10.08
N LEU A 221 -64.04 -34.04 8.75
CA LEU A 221 -64.70 -32.97 7.99
C LEU A 221 -66.23 -33.00 8.09
N ARG A 222 -66.83 -34.18 8.32
CA ARG A 222 -68.28 -34.31 8.47
C ARG A 222 -68.78 -33.88 9.85
N ASP A 223 -68.04 -34.22 10.91
CA ASP A 223 -68.47 -33.95 12.28
C ASP A 223 -68.16 -32.50 12.72
N ALA A 224 -67.07 -31.89 12.22
CA ALA A 224 -66.71 -30.49 12.51
C ALA A 224 -66.01 -29.78 11.33
N PRO A 225 -66.73 -29.51 10.21
CA PRO A 225 -66.13 -28.98 8.96
C PRO A 225 -65.42 -27.63 9.15
N ILE A 226 -66.04 -26.72 9.89
CA ILE A 226 -65.54 -25.35 10.08
C ILE A 226 -64.29 -25.36 10.96
N ALA A 227 -64.28 -26.14 12.04
CA ALA A 227 -63.14 -26.18 12.97
C ALA A 227 -61.90 -26.77 12.29
N HIS A 228 -62.04 -27.92 11.62
CA HIS A 228 -60.93 -28.56 10.90
C HIS A 228 -60.47 -27.77 9.67
N GLY A 229 -61.41 -27.17 8.92
CA GLY A 229 -61.10 -26.35 7.76
C GLY A 229 -60.34 -25.07 8.11
N VAL A 230 -60.80 -24.34 9.15
CA VAL A 230 -60.12 -23.12 9.63
C VAL A 230 -58.77 -23.47 10.26
N PHE A 231 -58.67 -24.58 11.01
CA PHE A 231 -57.43 -25.00 11.63
C PHE A 231 -56.35 -25.39 10.61
N PHE A 232 -56.70 -26.19 9.61
CA PHE A 232 -55.75 -26.56 8.55
C PHE A 232 -55.42 -25.36 7.65
N GLY A 233 -56.43 -24.55 7.31
CA GLY A 233 -56.23 -23.32 6.55
C GLY A 233 -55.34 -22.31 7.27
N SER A 234 -55.45 -22.19 8.59
CA SER A 234 -54.61 -21.28 9.38
C SER A 234 -53.18 -21.79 9.54
N LEU A 235 -52.96 -23.11 9.53
CA LEU A 235 -51.61 -23.70 9.44
C LEU A 235 -50.94 -23.39 8.08
N ILE A 236 -51.66 -23.57 6.96
CA ILE A 236 -51.16 -23.18 5.64
C ILE A 236 -50.88 -21.67 5.59
N ALA A 237 -51.76 -20.85 6.16
CA ALA A 237 -51.58 -19.41 6.22
C ALA A 237 -50.34 -19.02 7.04
N LEU A 238 -50.07 -19.69 8.17
CA LEU A 238 -48.84 -19.46 8.95
C LEU A 238 -47.59 -19.75 8.13
N GLU A 239 -47.53 -20.89 7.44
CA GLU A 239 -46.40 -21.23 6.57
C GLU A 239 -46.24 -20.24 5.42
N GLY A 240 -47.35 -19.79 4.83
CA GLY A 240 -47.34 -18.73 3.81
C GLY A 240 -46.78 -17.40 4.34
N VAL A 241 -47.14 -17.02 5.56
CA VAL A 241 -46.60 -15.80 6.20
C VAL A 241 -45.11 -15.93 6.50
N PHE A 242 -44.64 -17.11 6.95
CA PHE A 242 -43.21 -17.36 7.14
C PHE A 242 -42.44 -17.37 5.83
N TYR A 243 -43.03 -17.91 4.75
CA TYR A 243 -42.45 -17.82 3.41
C TYR A 243 -42.34 -16.36 2.93
N LEU A 244 -43.40 -15.57 3.10
CA LEU A 244 -43.38 -14.14 2.74
C LEU A 244 -42.36 -13.36 3.57
N TYR A 245 -42.19 -13.68 4.86
CA TYR A 245 -41.13 -13.14 5.69
C TYR A 245 -39.73 -13.46 5.15
N TYR A 246 -39.50 -14.71 4.73
CA TYR A 246 -38.22 -15.11 4.16
C TYR A 246 -37.89 -14.38 2.85
N VAL A 247 -38.90 -14.14 2.00
CA VAL A 247 -38.70 -13.55 0.66
C VAL A 247 -38.72 -12.01 0.67
N SER A 248 -39.62 -11.38 1.44
CA SER A 248 -39.93 -9.96 1.21
C SER A 248 -40.45 -9.15 2.41
N TRP A 249 -41.21 -9.74 3.34
CA TRP A 249 -41.88 -8.98 4.40
C TRP A 249 -40.94 -8.64 5.56
N THR A 250 -41.18 -7.47 6.15
CA THR A 250 -40.47 -7.05 7.37
C THR A 250 -41.10 -7.62 8.63
N LEU A 251 -40.33 -7.69 9.72
CA LEU A 251 -40.81 -8.23 11.00
C LEU A 251 -42.09 -7.55 11.50
N PHE A 252 -42.20 -6.22 11.38
CA PHE A 252 -43.38 -5.47 11.82
C PHE A 252 -44.63 -5.70 10.97
N GLN A 253 -44.48 -6.16 9.73
CA GLN A 253 -45.62 -6.57 8.89
C GLN A 253 -46.08 -7.99 9.26
N VAL A 254 -45.13 -8.87 9.60
CA VAL A 254 -45.39 -10.27 9.94
C VAL A 254 -46.04 -10.42 11.30
N LEU A 255 -45.56 -9.70 12.33
CA LEU A 255 -46.05 -9.79 13.70
C LEU A 255 -47.58 -9.64 13.84
N PRO A 256 -48.24 -8.60 13.31
CA PRO A 256 -49.69 -8.46 13.43
C PRO A 256 -50.44 -9.56 12.67
N VAL A 257 -49.93 -9.97 11.49
CA VAL A 257 -50.56 -11.02 10.68
C VAL A 257 -50.46 -12.39 11.37
N ILE A 258 -49.29 -12.77 11.88
CA ILE A 258 -49.11 -13.99 12.67
C ILE A 258 -49.93 -13.93 13.96
N SER A 259 -50.09 -12.76 14.59
CA SER A 259 -50.93 -12.63 15.78
C SER A 259 -52.40 -12.96 15.48
N VAL A 260 -52.94 -12.45 14.37
CA VAL A 260 -54.32 -12.73 13.94
C VAL A 260 -54.49 -14.18 13.51
N VAL A 261 -53.61 -14.68 12.63
CA VAL A 261 -53.67 -16.07 12.15
C VAL A 261 -53.43 -17.05 13.29
N GLY A 262 -52.50 -16.75 14.20
CA GLY A 262 -52.20 -17.54 15.40
C GLY A 262 -53.38 -17.63 16.36
N ALA A 263 -54.10 -16.52 16.59
CA ALA A 263 -55.33 -16.55 17.36
C ALA A 263 -56.40 -17.44 16.69
N ALA A 264 -56.56 -17.36 15.37
CA ALA A 264 -57.46 -18.23 14.62
C ALA A 264 -57.04 -19.72 14.72
N THR A 265 -55.74 -20.03 14.60
CA THR A 265 -55.20 -21.39 14.79
C THR A 265 -55.47 -21.91 16.20
N PHE A 266 -55.29 -21.09 17.23
CA PHE A 266 -55.52 -21.48 18.62
C PHE A 266 -57.01 -21.80 18.88
N LEU A 267 -57.91 -20.90 18.46
CA LEU A 267 -59.35 -21.05 18.67
C LEU A 267 -59.94 -22.23 17.87
N SER A 268 -59.53 -22.39 16.61
CA SER A 268 -59.98 -23.52 15.78
C SER A 268 -59.35 -24.84 16.21
N GLY A 269 -58.07 -24.84 16.59
CA GLY A 269 -57.33 -26.02 17.04
C GLY A 269 -57.91 -26.62 18.32
N THR A 270 -58.25 -25.79 19.32
CA THR A 270 -58.89 -26.29 20.56
C THR A 270 -60.22 -27.01 20.29
N LYS A 271 -60.97 -26.59 19.25
CA LYS A 271 -62.22 -27.23 18.81
C LYS A 271 -61.97 -28.48 17.97
N ALA A 272 -61.01 -28.42 17.04
CA ALA A 272 -60.64 -29.53 16.17
C ALA A 272 -60.04 -30.71 16.96
N LEU A 273 -59.05 -30.45 17.83
CA LEU A 273 -58.43 -31.48 18.68
C LEU A 273 -59.41 -31.98 19.75
N GLY A 274 -60.29 -31.10 20.26
CA GLY A 274 -61.34 -31.49 21.21
C GLY A 274 -62.35 -32.47 20.60
N GLU A 275 -62.63 -32.37 19.30
CA GLU A 275 -63.45 -33.34 18.58
C GLU A 275 -62.73 -34.69 18.41
N VAL A 276 -61.43 -34.68 18.08
CA VAL A 276 -60.62 -35.90 17.98
C VAL A 276 -60.58 -36.63 19.33
N GLN A 277 -60.29 -35.91 20.42
CA GLN A 277 -60.25 -36.49 21.76
C GLN A 277 -61.59 -37.09 22.21
N ARG A 278 -62.74 -36.50 21.80
CA ARG A 278 -64.08 -37.03 22.11
C ARG A 278 -64.37 -38.35 21.42
N ARG A 279 -63.74 -38.62 20.27
CA ARG A 279 -63.83 -39.92 19.58
C ARG A 279 -63.03 -41.00 20.28
N ASP A 280 -61.87 -40.62 20.82
CA ASP A 280 -60.97 -41.55 21.51
C ASP A 280 -61.45 -41.89 22.93
N SER A 281 -62.25 -41.01 23.55
CA SER A 281 -62.82 -41.19 24.89
C SER A 281 -64.36 -41.07 24.90
N PRO A 282 -65.09 -42.04 24.32
CA PRO A 282 -66.55 -41.98 24.17
C PRO A 282 -67.32 -41.92 25.50
N GLY A 283 -66.73 -42.35 26.62
CA GLY A 283 -67.39 -42.39 27.94
C GLY A 283 -67.50 -41.07 28.71
N ARG A 284 -66.85 -39.98 28.26
CA ARG A 284 -66.82 -38.69 29.01
C ARG A 284 -67.60 -37.55 28.32
N GLY A 285 -67.86 -37.65 27.01
CA GLY A 285 -68.59 -36.63 26.24
C GLY A 285 -70.11 -36.64 26.43
N ASP A 286 -70.69 -37.82 26.70
CA ASP A 286 -72.14 -37.96 26.86
C ASP A 286 -72.67 -37.32 28.16
N TYR A 287 -71.88 -37.35 29.23
CA TYR A 287 -72.22 -36.71 30.50
C TYR A 287 -72.28 -35.18 30.43
N ASP A 288 -71.36 -34.52 29.70
CA ASP A 288 -71.33 -33.05 29.54
C ASP A 288 -72.47 -32.55 28.62
N SER A 289 -72.82 -33.31 27.57
CA SER A 289 -73.93 -32.93 26.69
C SER A 289 -75.30 -33.08 27.36
N SER A 290 -75.46 -34.12 28.19
CA SER A 290 -76.69 -34.37 28.96
C SER A 290 -76.89 -33.30 30.05
N GLN A 291 -75.84 -32.92 30.79
CA GLN A 291 -75.93 -31.81 31.74
C GLN A 291 -76.16 -30.45 31.07
N ARG A 292 -75.52 -30.17 29.93
CA ARG A 292 -75.70 -28.90 29.21
C ARG A 292 -77.10 -28.76 28.59
N LYS A 293 -77.73 -29.86 28.17
CA LYS A 293 -79.16 -29.87 27.78
C LYS A 293 -80.09 -29.68 28.98
N MET A 294 -79.78 -30.25 30.14
CA MET A 294 -80.57 -30.05 31.37
C MET A 294 -80.52 -28.60 31.88
N CYS A 295 -79.37 -27.91 31.77
CA CYS A 295 -79.25 -26.52 32.24
C CYS A 295 -79.93 -25.48 31.31
N CYS A 296 -80.11 -25.79 30.02
CA CYS A 296 -80.73 -24.87 29.06
C CYS A 296 -82.20 -25.19 28.73
N GLY A 297 -82.77 -26.27 29.29
CA GLY A 297 -84.14 -26.73 29.01
C GLY A 297 -85.23 -26.08 29.86
N ASN A 298 -84.92 -25.23 30.83
CA ASN A 298 -85.91 -24.66 31.76
C ASN A 298 -85.96 -23.12 31.72
N LYS A 299 -86.34 -22.56 30.58
CA LYS A 299 -86.81 -21.17 30.45
C LYS A 299 -87.87 -21.15 29.35
N ASN A 300 -89.11 -21.49 29.70
CA ASN A 300 -90.36 -21.11 29.02
C ASN A 300 -91.51 -21.74 29.82
N GLY A 301 -92.22 -20.94 30.61
CA GLY A 301 -93.43 -21.37 31.31
C GLY A 301 -93.59 -20.84 32.73
N VAL A 302 -93.65 -19.52 32.90
CA VAL A 302 -94.31 -18.91 34.06
C VAL A 302 -95.11 -17.73 33.52
N ASP A 303 -96.42 -17.95 33.33
CA ASP A 303 -97.47 -16.94 33.26
C ASP A 303 -98.80 -17.69 33.47
N GLU A 304 -99.37 -17.57 34.67
CA GLU A 304 -100.82 -17.54 35.00
C GLU A 304 -101.00 -17.64 36.53
N ASP A 305 -101.12 -16.47 37.17
CA ASP A 305 -102.27 -16.07 38.01
C ASP A 305 -102.15 -14.56 38.34
#